data_AF-A0A7S3AZ62-F1
#
_entry.id   AF-A0A7S3AZ62-F1
#
_cell.length_a   1.000
_cell.length_b   1.000
_cell.length_c   1.000
_cell.angle_alpha   90.00
_cell.angle_beta   90.00
_cell.angle_gamma   90.00
#
_symmetry.space_group_name_H-M   'P 1'
#
loop_
_entity.id
_entity.type
_entity.pdbx_description
1 polymer ?
#
loop_
_entity_poly.entity_id
_entity_poly.type
_entity_poly.pdbx_seq_one_letter_code
_entity_poly.pdbx_strand_id
1 'polypeptide(L)'
;VPFVGKDTPSSSSEYAHPDVAIGLTMLAYRYEGMRRRDFGAAFVHLRSKMDAEFGHEMRRPSSALWIEWVQAAGRRVRGTKRRTQAEIPSLETIADSEPAAPLEDMLPLHLIATDDVEYMEGLFGLLRRSVAMLQFYLDEIVFPEQLSHQSMKLSANGQDVGGAMLFARCIGFSGTPSTLLPLEMGDCIYQMGDDGKMLRTVTNPAVVSRHMLPADWTVEA
;
A
#
# COMPACT_ATOMS: atom_id res chain seq x y z
N VAL A 1 -4.27 31.62 -1.75
CA VAL A 1 -4.81 30.25 -1.64
C VAL A 1 -6.14 30.35 -0.91
N PRO A 2 -7.27 29.88 -1.48
CA PRO A 2 -8.53 29.86 -0.74
C PRO A 2 -8.33 29.10 0.58
N PHE A 3 -8.77 29.72 1.68
CA PHE A 3 -8.50 29.31 3.07
C PHE A 3 -8.90 27.85 3.37
N VAL A 4 -9.79 27.29 2.54
CA VAL A 4 -10.32 25.91 2.63
C VAL A 4 -9.27 24.84 2.28
N GLY A 5 -8.23 25.17 1.52
CA GLY A 5 -7.20 24.21 1.07
C GLY A 5 -5.86 24.31 1.79
N LYS A 6 -5.73 25.16 2.82
CA LYS A 6 -4.43 25.48 3.43
C LYS A 6 -3.93 24.40 4.39
N ASP A 7 -4.83 23.76 5.15
CA ASP A 7 -4.43 22.90 6.27
C ASP A 7 -5.19 21.56 6.34
N THR A 8 -6.02 21.25 5.35
CA THR A 8 -6.72 19.97 5.29
C THR A 8 -6.07 19.11 4.21
N PRO A 9 -5.10 18.22 4.54
CA PRO A 9 -4.73 17.17 3.61
C PRO A 9 -6.01 16.44 3.21
N SER A 10 -6.16 16.10 1.92
CA SER A 10 -7.27 15.23 1.54
C SER A 10 -7.18 13.96 2.39
N SER A 11 -8.31 13.36 2.75
CA SER A 11 -8.32 12.10 3.52
C SER A 11 -7.51 10.99 2.85
N SER A 12 -7.25 11.09 1.55
CA SER A 12 -6.42 10.17 0.77
C SER A 12 -4.92 10.50 0.80
N SER A 13 -4.52 11.67 1.30
CA SER A 13 -3.14 12.15 1.19
C SER A 13 -2.18 11.46 2.17
N GLU A 14 -2.68 10.94 3.29
CA GLU A 14 -1.86 10.19 4.27
C GLU A 14 -1.39 8.82 3.73
N TYR A 15 -2.10 8.28 2.73
CA TYR A 15 -1.77 7.00 2.09
C TYR A 15 -1.09 7.16 0.72
N ALA A 16 -0.78 8.40 0.31
CA ALA A 16 -0.20 8.68 -1.00
C ALA A 16 1.29 8.32 -1.08
N HIS A 17 1.96 8.07 0.05
CA HIS A 17 3.37 7.69 0.04
C HIS A 17 3.54 6.27 -0.53
N PRO A 18 4.44 6.05 -1.51
CA PRO A 18 4.63 4.74 -2.13
C PRO A 18 4.94 3.64 -1.11
N ASP A 19 5.76 3.92 -0.10
CA ASP A 19 6.08 2.93 0.94
C ASP A 19 4.85 2.51 1.76
N VAL A 20 3.93 3.45 2.02
CA VAL A 20 2.67 3.17 2.72
C VAL A 20 1.78 2.29 1.84
N ALA A 21 1.70 2.58 0.54
CA ALA A 21 0.96 1.77 -0.41
C ALA A 21 1.54 0.35 -0.56
N ILE A 22 2.86 0.20 -0.60
CA ILE A 22 3.56 -1.09 -0.63
C ILE A 22 3.24 -1.88 0.65
N GLY A 23 3.41 -1.25 1.82
CA GLY A 23 3.13 -1.89 3.11
C GLY A 23 1.67 -2.33 3.24
N LEU A 24 0.73 -1.46 2.88
CA LEU A 24 -0.70 -1.79 2.88
C LEU A 24 -1.05 -2.91 1.90
N THR A 25 -0.40 -2.95 0.73
CA THR A 25 -0.57 -4.04 -0.24
C THR A 25 -0.11 -5.37 0.34
N MET A 26 1.10 -5.42 0.92
CA MET A 26 1.63 -6.61 1.59
C MET A 26 0.70 -7.07 2.72
N LEU A 27 0.21 -6.14 3.55
CA LEU A 27 -0.70 -6.45 4.66
C LEU A 27 -2.06 -6.98 4.17
N ALA A 28 -2.65 -6.36 3.14
CA ALA A 28 -3.92 -6.81 2.57
C ALA A 28 -3.84 -8.28 2.13
N TYR A 29 -2.79 -8.63 1.38
CA TYR A 29 -2.54 -10.01 0.98
C TYR A 29 -2.20 -10.94 2.16
N ARG A 30 -1.51 -10.44 3.19
CA ARG A 30 -1.16 -11.23 4.37
C ARG A 30 -2.37 -11.58 5.23
N TYR A 31 -3.38 -10.71 5.28
CA TYR A 31 -4.62 -10.92 6.05
C TYR A 31 -5.69 -11.68 5.25
N GLU A 32 -5.97 -11.26 4.02
CA GLU A 32 -7.03 -11.87 3.21
C GLU A 32 -6.57 -13.13 2.47
N GLY A 33 -5.28 -13.22 2.14
CA GLY A 33 -4.71 -14.18 1.20
C GLY A 33 -4.87 -13.71 -0.26
N MET A 34 -4.35 -14.51 -1.19
CA MET A 34 -4.49 -14.26 -2.62
C MET A 34 -5.95 -14.36 -3.07
N ARG A 35 -6.34 -13.55 -4.06
CA ARG A 35 -7.58 -13.77 -4.80
C ARG A 35 -7.35 -14.86 -5.84
N ARG A 36 -8.44 -15.50 -6.29
CA ARG A 36 -8.39 -16.58 -7.28
C ARG A 36 -7.70 -16.16 -8.59
N ARG A 37 -7.97 -14.94 -9.05
CA ARG A 37 -7.36 -14.37 -10.25
C ARG A 37 -5.86 -14.17 -10.09
N ASP A 38 -5.45 -13.61 -8.95
CA ASP A 38 -4.04 -13.35 -8.62
C ASP A 38 -3.26 -14.67 -8.51
N PHE A 39 -3.86 -15.68 -7.87
CA PHE A 39 -3.29 -17.03 -7.78
C PHE A 39 -3.11 -17.66 -9.15
N GLY A 40 -4.12 -17.59 -10.02
CA GLY A 40 -4.03 -18.07 -11.39
C GLY A 40 -2.94 -17.38 -12.19
N ALA A 41 -2.83 -16.05 -12.08
CA ALA A 41 -1.78 -15.27 -12.73
C ALA A 41 -0.39 -15.66 -12.23
N ALA A 42 -0.19 -15.78 -10.92
CA ALA A 42 1.06 -16.22 -10.30
C ALA A 42 1.45 -17.64 -10.78
N PHE A 43 0.49 -18.56 -10.82
CA PHE A 43 0.74 -19.94 -11.22
C PHE A 43 1.11 -20.05 -12.71
N VAL A 44 0.39 -19.34 -13.59
CA VAL A 44 0.72 -19.27 -15.02
C VAL A 44 2.10 -18.65 -15.23
N HIS A 45 2.44 -17.62 -14.46
CA HIS A 45 3.76 -17.00 -14.52
C HIS A 45 4.87 -17.97 -14.07
N LEU A 46 4.66 -18.71 -12.98
CA LEU A 46 5.59 -19.75 -12.51
C LEU A 46 5.78 -20.86 -13.56
N ARG A 47 4.69 -21.29 -14.22
CA ARG A 47 4.73 -22.26 -15.33
C ARG A 47 5.60 -21.73 -16.48
N SER A 48 5.36 -20.50 -16.89
CA SER A 48 6.10 -19.84 -17.97
C SER A 48 7.59 -19.69 -17.64
N LYS A 49 7.96 -19.33 -16.39
CA LYS A 49 9.36 -19.31 -15.95
C LYS A 49 9.99 -20.70 -16.02
N MET A 50 9.28 -21.73 -15.55
CA MET A 50 9.76 -23.11 -15.63
C MET A 50 10.02 -23.55 -17.08
N ASP A 51 9.16 -23.17 -18.03
CA ASP A 51 9.32 -23.51 -19.44
C ASP A 51 10.51 -22.79 -20.09
N ALA A 52 10.85 -21.58 -19.64
CA ALA A 52 12.02 -20.83 -20.07
C ALA A 52 13.34 -21.33 -19.45
N GLU A 53 13.28 -22.07 -18.35
CA GLU A 53 14.44 -22.61 -17.65
C GLU A 53 15.00 -23.87 -18.32
N PHE A 54 16.33 -24.01 -18.32
CA PHE A 54 17.02 -25.16 -18.91
C PHE A 54 17.26 -26.29 -17.90
N GLY A 55 17.32 -27.52 -18.41
CA GLY A 55 17.64 -28.72 -17.66
C GLY A 55 16.44 -29.61 -17.33
N HIS A 56 16.70 -30.66 -16.56
CA HIS A 56 15.68 -31.63 -16.14
C HIS A 56 14.57 -30.94 -15.34
N GLU A 57 13.31 -31.19 -15.70
CA GLU A 57 12.12 -30.45 -15.27
C GLU A 57 12.03 -30.32 -13.75
N MET A 58 12.30 -31.41 -13.02
CA MET A 58 12.28 -31.44 -11.56
C MET A 58 13.40 -30.66 -10.86
N ARG A 59 14.49 -30.33 -11.56
CA ARG A 59 15.65 -29.61 -11.00
C ARG A 59 15.66 -28.13 -11.38
N ARG A 60 14.72 -27.70 -12.22
CA ARG A 60 14.58 -26.31 -12.63
C ARG A 60 14.23 -25.43 -11.42
N PRO A 61 14.77 -24.20 -11.29
CA PRO A 61 14.47 -23.30 -10.17
C PRO A 61 12.98 -23.15 -9.85
N SER A 62 12.13 -22.97 -10.87
CA SER A 62 10.68 -22.84 -10.69
C SER A 62 10.03 -24.10 -10.12
N SER A 63 10.51 -25.28 -10.54
CA SER A 63 10.07 -26.56 -9.97
C SER A 63 10.55 -26.76 -8.53
N ALA A 64 11.74 -26.25 -8.18
CA ALA A 64 12.26 -26.30 -6.82
C ALA A 64 11.43 -25.40 -5.88
N LEU A 65 11.06 -24.19 -6.32
CA LEU A 65 10.15 -23.31 -5.60
C LEU A 65 8.79 -23.96 -5.38
N TRP A 66 8.22 -24.59 -6.42
CA TRP A 66 6.98 -25.36 -6.30
C TRP A 66 7.08 -26.45 -5.22
N ILE A 67 8.16 -27.25 -5.25
CA ILE A 67 8.39 -28.31 -4.27
C ILE A 67 8.48 -27.73 -2.85
N GLU A 68 9.18 -26.61 -2.68
CA GLU A 68 9.30 -25.92 -1.40
C GLU A 68 7.94 -25.43 -0.88
N TRP A 69 7.13 -24.80 -1.73
CA TRP A 69 5.81 -24.30 -1.35
C TRP A 69 4.86 -25.42 -0.94
N VAL A 70 4.84 -26.51 -1.70
CA VAL A 70 4.02 -27.68 -1.40
C VAL A 70 4.48 -28.35 -0.09
N GLN A 71 5.79 -28.45 0.14
CA GLN A 71 6.35 -28.97 1.38
C GLN A 71 6.03 -28.08 2.59
N ALA A 72 6.13 -26.76 2.44
CA ALA A 72 5.78 -25.79 3.47
C ALA A 72 4.28 -25.84 3.83
N ALA A 73 3.43 -26.20 2.86
CA ALA A 73 2.00 -26.44 3.07
C ALA A 73 1.68 -27.84 3.67
N GLY A 74 2.70 -28.60 4.07
CA GLY A 74 2.54 -29.94 4.66
C GLY A 74 2.16 -31.04 3.66
N ARG A 75 2.30 -30.78 2.36
CA ARG A 75 2.03 -31.75 1.28
C ARG A 75 3.35 -32.18 0.62
N ARG A 76 3.26 -33.17 -0.27
CA ARG A 76 4.42 -33.73 -0.97
C ARG A 76 4.19 -33.71 -2.47
N VAL A 77 5.27 -33.50 -3.24
CA VAL A 77 5.26 -33.61 -4.70
C VAL A 77 5.74 -35.00 -5.13
N ARG A 78 5.05 -35.65 -6.07
CA ARG A 78 5.45 -36.96 -6.63
C ARG A 78 6.87 -36.89 -7.20
N GLY A 79 7.65 -37.95 -6.99
CA GLY A 79 9.05 -38.04 -7.45
C GLY A 79 10.09 -37.41 -6.52
N THR A 80 9.68 -36.75 -5.43
CA THR A 80 10.61 -36.30 -4.37
C THR A 80 10.93 -37.43 -3.40
N LYS A 81 12.19 -37.50 -2.92
CA LYS A 81 12.61 -38.50 -1.93
C LYS A 81 11.86 -38.26 -0.61
N ARG A 82 11.41 -39.34 0.06
CA ARG A 82 10.77 -39.26 1.38
C ARG A 82 11.78 -38.67 2.37
N ARG A 83 11.51 -37.48 2.90
CA ARG A 83 12.32 -36.88 3.95
C ARG A 83 12.12 -37.73 5.21
N THR A 84 13.19 -38.36 5.70
CA THR A 84 13.20 -39.04 7.00
C THR A 84 12.92 -37.99 8.08
N GLN A 85 12.10 -38.35 9.06
CA GLN A 85 11.38 -37.46 9.99
C GLN A 85 12.26 -36.74 11.04
N ALA A 86 13.49 -36.33 10.71
CA ALA A 86 14.50 -35.89 11.68
C ALA A 86 14.88 -34.39 11.61
N GLU A 87 14.31 -33.57 10.73
CA GLU A 87 14.81 -32.20 10.50
C GLU A 87 13.72 -31.12 10.33
N ILE A 88 12.74 -31.07 11.22
CA ILE A 88 11.84 -29.90 11.29
C ILE A 88 11.99 -29.27 12.68
N PRO A 89 12.56 -28.06 12.80
CA PRO A 89 12.44 -27.26 14.02
C PRO A 89 10.98 -26.87 14.18
N SER A 90 10.38 -27.26 15.30
CA SER A 90 9.00 -26.95 15.66
C SER A 90 8.80 -25.45 15.83
N LEU A 91 8.12 -24.83 14.87
CA LEU A 91 7.43 -23.55 15.05
C LEU A 91 5.98 -23.85 15.42
N GLU A 92 5.59 -23.40 16.61
CA GLU A 92 4.24 -23.54 17.17
C GLU A 92 3.21 -22.97 16.18
N THR A 93 2.41 -23.85 15.60
CA THR A 93 1.30 -23.48 14.73
C THR A 93 0.09 -23.26 15.63
N ILE A 94 -0.44 -22.03 15.62
CA ILE A 94 -1.69 -21.68 16.29
C ILE A 94 -2.79 -22.59 15.73
N ALA A 95 -3.41 -23.34 16.63
CA ALA A 95 -4.44 -24.32 16.35
C ALA A 95 -5.69 -23.63 15.79
N ASP A 96 -5.98 -23.88 14.52
CA ASP A 96 -7.31 -23.96 13.92
C ASP A 96 -7.15 -24.40 12.45
N SER A 97 -6.93 -25.69 12.23
CA SER A 97 -7.19 -26.29 10.92
C SER A 97 -7.57 -27.75 11.06
N GLU A 98 -8.76 -28.05 10.53
CA GLU A 98 -9.38 -29.36 10.35
C GLU A 98 -8.40 -30.45 9.87
N PRO A 99 -8.62 -31.71 10.26
CA PRO A 99 -7.74 -32.82 9.91
C PRO A 99 -7.66 -32.99 8.39
N ALA A 100 -6.45 -32.79 7.85
CA ALA A 100 -6.14 -32.88 6.43
C ALA A 100 -6.52 -34.26 5.86
N ALA A 101 -7.34 -34.25 4.80
CA ALA A 101 -7.71 -35.39 3.97
C ALA A 101 -6.49 -36.25 3.53
N PRO A 102 -6.71 -37.54 3.17
CA PRO A 102 -5.65 -38.53 2.96
C PRO A 102 -4.59 -38.06 1.97
N LEU A 103 -3.35 -38.49 2.23
CA LEU A 103 -2.12 -38.12 1.53
C LEU A 103 -2.14 -38.48 0.03
N GLU A 104 -2.77 -37.66 -0.80
CA GLU A 104 -2.46 -37.62 -2.23
C GLU A 104 -1.21 -36.76 -2.46
N ASP A 105 -0.17 -37.39 -2.98
CA ASP A 105 1.02 -36.69 -3.46
C ASP A 105 0.62 -35.78 -4.63
N MET A 106 0.93 -34.48 -4.52
CA MET A 106 0.73 -33.44 -5.53
C MET A 106 1.56 -33.71 -6.78
N LEU A 107 1.03 -33.28 -7.92
CA LEU A 107 1.74 -33.39 -9.19
C LEU A 107 2.97 -32.45 -9.24
N PRO A 108 4.05 -32.88 -9.90
CA PRO A 108 5.13 -31.99 -10.31
C PRO A 108 4.62 -30.82 -11.15
N LEU A 109 5.25 -29.66 -11.03
CA LEU A 109 4.86 -28.45 -11.75
C LEU A 109 4.68 -28.68 -13.26
N HIS A 110 5.56 -29.49 -13.87
CA HIS A 110 5.52 -29.82 -15.29
C HIS A 110 4.34 -30.68 -15.76
N LEU A 111 3.60 -31.30 -14.85
CA LEU A 111 2.47 -32.17 -15.15
C LEU A 111 1.12 -31.56 -14.75
N ILE A 112 1.13 -30.34 -14.19
CA ILE A 112 -0.10 -29.66 -13.79
C ILE A 112 -0.72 -29.01 -15.02
N ALA A 113 -1.96 -29.40 -15.31
CA ALA A 113 -2.79 -28.84 -16.36
C ALA A 113 -3.52 -27.61 -15.80
N THR A 114 -3.33 -26.44 -16.42
CA THR A 114 -3.90 -25.17 -15.92
C THR A 114 -5.39 -25.02 -16.23
N ASP A 115 -5.92 -25.86 -17.10
CA ASP A 115 -7.33 -25.97 -17.49
C ASP A 115 -8.16 -26.84 -16.53
N ASP A 116 -7.51 -27.64 -15.68
CA ASP A 116 -8.19 -28.43 -14.65
C ASP A 116 -8.64 -27.53 -13.49
N VAL A 117 -9.91 -27.11 -13.54
CA VAL A 117 -10.51 -26.18 -12.57
C VAL A 117 -10.56 -26.79 -11.16
N GLU A 118 -10.88 -28.08 -11.03
CA GLU A 118 -11.03 -28.72 -9.71
C GLU A 118 -9.67 -28.85 -9.02
N TYR A 119 -8.64 -29.25 -9.78
CA TYR A 119 -7.29 -29.34 -9.24
C TYR A 119 -6.74 -27.95 -8.87
N MET A 120 -6.93 -26.96 -9.73
CA MET A 120 -6.52 -25.58 -9.46
C MET A 120 -7.25 -24.97 -8.26
N GLU A 121 -8.50 -25.35 -8.02
CA GLU A 121 -9.26 -24.97 -6.84
C GLU A 121 -8.67 -25.56 -5.56
N GLY A 122 -8.32 -26.84 -5.59
CA GLY A 122 -7.63 -27.51 -4.48
C GLY A 122 -6.28 -26.86 -4.17
N LEU A 123 -5.51 -26.52 -5.21
CA LEU A 123 -4.24 -25.81 -5.05
C LEU A 123 -4.43 -24.41 -4.47
N PHE A 124 -5.45 -23.69 -4.93
CA PHE A 124 -5.80 -22.38 -4.37
C PHE A 124 -6.13 -22.49 -2.88
N GLY A 125 -6.95 -23.46 -2.48
CA GLY A 125 -7.27 -23.71 -1.07
C GLY A 125 -6.03 -23.95 -0.20
N LEU A 126 -5.05 -24.68 -0.74
CA LEU A 126 -3.81 -25.02 -0.05
C LEU A 126 -2.84 -23.83 0.06
N LEU A 127 -2.65 -23.08 -1.02
CA LEU A 127 -1.55 -22.12 -1.17
C LEU A 127 -1.98 -20.66 -1.08
N ARG A 128 -3.27 -20.33 -1.02
CA ARG A 128 -3.75 -18.92 -0.98
C ARG A 128 -3.19 -18.05 0.14
N ARG A 129 -2.76 -18.67 1.25
CA ARG A 129 -2.14 -18.00 2.41
C ARG A 129 -0.66 -18.31 2.55
N SER A 130 -0.05 -18.96 1.57
CA SER A 130 1.39 -19.23 1.55
C SER A 130 2.15 -17.92 1.37
N VAL A 131 2.99 -17.58 2.36
CA VAL A 131 3.83 -16.37 2.31
C VAL A 131 4.78 -16.41 1.12
N ALA A 132 5.32 -17.58 0.78
CA ALA A 132 6.27 -17.72 -0.32
C ALA A 132 5.62 -17.46 -1.70
N MET A 133 4.38 -17.94 -1.90
CA MET A 133 3.65 -17.68 -3.14
C MET A 133 3.17 -16.24 -3.23
N LEU A 134 2.76 -15.66 -2.10
CA LEU A 134 2.43 -14.25 -2.00
C LEU A 134 3.59 -13.34 -2.36
N GLN A 135 4.77 -13.62 -1.79
CA GLN A 135 5.99 -12.88 -2.08
C GLN A 135 6.35 -12.99 -3.56
N PHE A 136 6.31 -14.20 -4.14
CA PHE A 136 6.55 -14.39 -5.57
C PHE A 136 5.60 -13.55 -6.44
N TYR A 137 4.30 -13.54 -6.14
CA TYR A 137 3.33 -12.76 -6.90
C TYR A 137 3.58 -11.25 -6.79
N LEU A 138 3.89 -10.76 -5.58
CA LEU A 138 4.17 -9.35 -5.37
C LEU A 138 5.47 -8.91 -6.05
N ASP A 139 6.54 -9.68 -5.90
CA ASP A 139 7.88 -9.31 -6.39
C ASP A 139 8.04 -9.46 -7.91
N GLU A 140 7.36 -10.42 -8.53
CA GLU A 140 7.54 -10.72 -9.96
C GLU A 140 6.45 -10.10 -10.86
N ILE A 141 5.27 -9.80 -10.31
CA ILE A 141 4.14 -9.30 -11.10
C ILE A 141 3.72 -7.90 -10.62
N VAL A 142 3.26 -7.77 -9.38
CA VAL A 142 2.62 -6.52 -8.93
C VAL A 142 3.60 -5.37 -8.84
N PHE A 143 4.73 -5.55 -8.14
CA PHE A 143 5.68 -4.47 -7.91
C PHE A 143 6.43 -4.03 -9.16
N PRO A 144 6.90 -4.92 -10.05
CA PRO A 144 7.52 -4.50 -11.30
C PRO A 144 6.57 -3.67 -12.19
N GLU A 145 5.27 -4.03 -12.21
CA GLU A 145 4.27 -3.32 -13.00
C GLU A 145 3.90 -1.96 -12.37
N GLN A 146 3.61 -1.94 -11.07
CA GLN A 146 3.05 -0.78 -10.38
C GLN A 146 4.09 0.17 -9.77
N LEU A 147 5.29 -0.34 -9.47
CA LEU A 147 6.42 0.44 -8.92
C LEU A 147 7.49 0.71 -9.99
N SER A 148 7.10 0.80 -11.26
CA SER A 148 8.02 1.29 -12.29
C SER A 148 8.40 2.76 -11.99
N HIS A 149 9.65 2.97 -11.58
CA HIS A 149 10.16 4.30 -11.27
C HIS A 149 10.92 4.86 -12.48
N GLN A 150 10.55 6.08 -12.87
CA GLN A 150 11.38 6.90 -13.75
C GLN A 150 12.54 7.49 -12.94
N SER A 151 13.70 7.67 -13.57
CA SER A 151 14.89 8.29 -12.95
C SER A 151 14.61 9.71 -12.44
N MET A 152 13.63 10.39 -13.04
CA MET A 152 13.13 11.69 -12.62
C MET A 152 11.63 11.61 -12.41
N LYS A 153 11.16 11.94 -11.20
CA LYS A 153 9.74 12.13 -10.88
C LYS A 153 9.48 13.62 -10.69
N LEU A 154 8.62 14.20 -11.51
CA LEU A 154 8.09 15.53 -11.27
C LEU A 154 7.07 15.42 -10.14
N SER A 155 7.42 15.95 -8.97
CA SER A 155 6.49 16.11 -7.85
C SER A 155 6.13 17.58 -7.75
N ALA A 156 4.85 17.88 -7.59
CA ALA A 156 4.38 19.24 -7.31
C ALA A 156 3.85 19.27 -5.88
N ASN A 157 4.36 20.20 -5.07
CA ASN A 157 3.86 20.46 -3.73
C ASN A 157 3.23 21.87 -3.70
N GLY A 158 2.47 22.19 -2.63
CA GLY A 158 1.88 23.52 -2.47
C GLY A 158 2.91 24.65 -2.27
N GLN A 159 4.13 24.30 -1.86
CA GLN A 159 5.25 25.24 -1.72
C GLN A 159 5.69 25.79 -3.09
N ASP A 160 5.66 24.95 -4.12
CA ASP A 160 6.09 25.30 -5.49
C ASP A 160 5.23 26.42 -6.08
N VAL A 161 3.98 26.58 -5.60
CA VAL A 161 3.09 27.70 -5.96
C VAL A 161 3.66 29.05 -5.51
N GLY A 162 4.40 29.07 -4.40
CA GLY A 162 5.08 30.28 -3.92
C GLY A 162 6.44 30.51 -4.59
N GLY A 163 6.92 29.57 -5.41
CA GLY A 163 8.26 29.57 -5.95
C GLY A 163 8.42 30.30 -7.29
N ALA A 164 9.67 30.64 -7.60
CA ALA A 164 10.05 31.37 -8.82
C ALA A 164 9.82 30.58 -10.12
N MET A 165 9.64 29.25 -10.02
CA MET A 165 9.36 28.38 -11.17
C MET A 165 8.03 28.70 -11.84
N LEU A 166 6.98 29.00 -11.06
CA LEU A 166 5.64 29.27 -11.58
C LEU A 166 5.38 30.77 -11.76
N PHE A 167 5.90 31.61 -10.84
CA PHE A 167 5.67 33.05 -10.87
C PHE A 167 6.95 33.83 -10.60
N ALA A 168 7.27 34.80 -11.46
CA ALA A 168 8.44 35.67 -11.27
C ALA A 168 8.31 36.61 -10.05
N ARG A 169 7.09 36.85 -9.56
CA ARG A 169 6.79 37.64 -8.36
C ARG A 169 5.58 37.05 -7.65
N CYS A 170 5.78 36.71 -6.37
CA CYS A 170 4.72 36.27 -5.47
C CYS A 170 4.44 37.38 -4.45
N ILE A 171 3.18 37.82 -4.34
CA ILE A 171 2.73 38.75 -3.29
C ILE A 171 1.65 38.02 -2.49
N GLY A 172 1.79 38.02 -1.17
CA GLY A 172 0.86 37.34 -0.27
C GLY A 172 0.56 38.16 0.97
N PHE A 173 -0.58 37.88 1.58
CA PHE A 173 -0.98 38.43 2.87
C PHE A 173 -1.26 37.26 3.83
N SER A 174 -0.78 37.36 5.07
CA SER A 174 -1.07 36.40 6.12
C SER A 174 -1.99 37.03 7.15
N GLY A 175 -3.14 36.38 7.41
CA GLY A 175 -4.04 36.75 8.50
C GLY A 175 -3.64 36.20 9.86
N THR A 176 -2.53 35.45 9.92
CA THR A 176 -2.00 34.85 11.15
C THR A 176 -0.56 35.31 11.37
N PRO A 177 -0.10 35.55 12.62
CA PRO A 177 1.28 35.94 12.91
C PRO A 177 2.31 34.82 12.65
N SER A 178 1.86 33.67 12.16
CA SER A 178 2.70 32.54 11.76
C SER A 178 3.65 32.94 10.62
N THR A 179 4.94 32.66 10.82
CA THR A 179 6.02 32.83 9.84
C THR A 179 6.16 31.63 8.89
N LEU A 180 5.23 30.68 8.90
CA LEU A 180 5.22 29.55 7.96
C LEU A 180 4.85 30.04 6.55
N LEU A 181 5.83 30.58 5.85
CA LEU A 181 5.80 30.96 4.45
C LEU A 181 6.74 30.05 3.65
N PRO A 182 6.51 29.91 2.34
CA PRO A 182 7.50 29.29 1.47
C PRO A 182 8.86 29.97 1.59
N LEU A 183 9.95 29.19 1.64
CA LEU A 183 11.33 29.71 1.81
C LEU A 183 11.65 30.83 0.80
N GLU A 184 11.14 30.70 -0.42
CA GLU A 184 11.35 31.67 -1.51
C GLU A 184 10.58 32.98 -1.34
N MET A 185 9.54 33.02 -0.51
CA MET A 185 8.75 34.24 -0.25
C MET A 185 9.39 35.14 0.82
N GLY A 186 10.39 34.64 1.55
CA GLY A 186 11.06 35.38 2.62
C GLY A 186 10.19 35.62 3.85
N ASP A 187 10.55 36.64 4.63
CA ASP A 187 9.93 36.93 5.92
C ASP A 187 8.59 37.65 5.80
N CYS A 188 7.66 37.31 6.70
CA CYS A 188 6.41 38.05 6.83
C CYS A 188 6.69 39.41 7.48
N ILE A 189 6.47 40.49 6.71
CA ILE A 189 6.64 41.86 7.21
C ILE A 189 5.31 42.30 7.84
N TYR A 190 5.32 42.48 9.16
CA TYR A 190 4.17 43.00 9.87
C TYR A 190 3.96 44.49 9.58
N GLN A 191 2.76 44.86 9.12
CA GLN A 191 2.43 46.25 8.85
C GLN A 191 2.10 47.00 10.15
N MET A 192 2.92 48.00 10.47
CA MET A 192 2.76 48.81 11.68
C MET A 192 1.37 49.47 11.74
N GLY A 193 0.70 49.33 12.89
CA GLY A 193 -0.57 49.99 13.20
C GLY A 193 -1.82 49.22 12.77
N ASP A 194 -1.69 48.04 12.16
CA ASP A 194 -2.84 47.25 11.73
C ASP A 194 -3.68 46.70 12.90
N ASP A 195 -3.05 46.22 13.98
CA ASP A 195 -3.78 45.86 15.21
C ASP A 195 -4.60 47.04 15.74
N GLY A 196 -4.02 48.24 15.71
CA GLY A 196 -4.69 49.46 16.16
C GLY A 196 -5.89 49.83 15.28
N LYS A 197 -5.78 49.68 13.95
CA LYS A 197 -6.89 49.89 13.02
C LYS A 197 -7.97 48.81 13.19
N MET A 198 -7.58 47.56 13.39
CA MET A 198 -8.50 46.46 13.67
C MET A 198 -9.29 46.76 14.94
N LEU A 199 -8.61 47.05 16.05
CA LEU A 199 -9.25 47.39 17.33
C LEU A 199 -10.16 48.61 17.19
N ARG A 200 -9.72 49.68 16.53
CA ARG A 200 -10.54 50.87 16.27
C ARG A 200 -11.80 50.53 15.49
N THR A 201 -11.71 49.64 14.50
CA THR A 201 -12.85 49.22 13.68
C THR A 201 -13.81 48.35 14.49
N VAL A 202 -13.29 47.37 15.23
CA VAL A 202 -14.09 46.44 16.04
C VAL A 202 -14.76 47.13 17.24
N THR A 203 -14.16 48.20 17.76
CA THR A 203 -14.71 49.00 18.87
C THR A 203 -15.59 50.16 18.42
N ASN A 204 -15.69 50.45 17.12
CA ASN A 204 -16.51 51.54 16.62
C ASN A 204 -17.99 51.15 16.60
N PRO A 205 -18.86 51.77 17.42
CA PRO A 205 -20.30 51.44 17.47
C PRO A 205 -21.05 51.83 16.19
N ALA A 206 -20.45 52.65 15.31
CA ALA A 206 -21.02 52.95 13.99
C ALA A 206 -20.78 51.83 12.96
N VAL A 207 -19.85 50.90 13.23
CA VAL A 207 -19.48 49.81 12.33
C VAL A 207 -19.87 48.44 12.91
N VAL A 208 -19.69 48.23 14.21
CA VAL A 208 -19.97 46.96 14.89
C VAL A 208 -21.17 47.10 15.80
N SER A 209 -22.14 46.20 15.64
CA SER A 209 -23.24 46.01 16.58
C SER A 209 -22.97 44.78 17.44
N ARG A 210 -23.44 44.80 18.69
CA ARG A 210 -23.36 43.66 19.62
C ARG A 210 -24.76 43.23 20.01
N HIS A 211 -24.99 41.93 20.05
CA HIS A 211 -26.22 41.33 20.55
C HIS A 211 -25.84 40.37 21.67
N MET A 212 -26.38 40.60 22.86
CA MET A 212 -26.19 39.69 23.99
C MET A 212 -27.15 38.53 23.81
N LEU A 213 -26.61 37.32 23.69
CA LEU A 213 -27.43 36.11 23.61
C LEU A 213 -27.91 35.70 25.01
N PRO A 214 -29.13 35.14 25.14
CA PRO A 214 -29.63 34.57 26.38
C PRO A 214 -28.71 33.46 26.92
N ALA A 215 -28.77 33.21 28.24
CA ALA A 215 -27.94 32.19 28.89
C ALA A 215 -28.28 30.75 28.43
N ASP A 216 -29.48 30.56 27.89
CA ASP A 216 -30.03 29.32 27.35
C ASP A 216 -29.89 29.22 25.81
N TRP A 217 -29.12 30.10 25.18
CA TRP A 217 -28.94 30.06 23.73
C TRP A 217 -28.19 28.80 23.26
N THR A 218 -28.75 28.13 22.25
CA THR A 218 -28.16 26.96 21.59
C THR A 218 -28.14 27.13 20.08
N VAL A 219 -27.17 26.52 19.39
CA VAL A 219 -27.02 26.60 17.92
C VAL A 219 -28.25 26.05 17.17
N GLU A 220 -29.01 25.16 17.80
CA GLU A 220 -30.20 24.50 17.24
C GLU A 220 -31.51 25.27 17.52
N ALA A 221 -31.49 26.31 18.35
CA ALA A 221 -32.66 27.10 18.77
C ALA A 221 -32.74 28.47 18.09
#